data_AF-A0A5E6N4Y3-F1
#
_entry.id   AF-A0A5E6N4Y3-F1
#
_cell.length_a   1.000
_cell.length_b   1.000
_cell.length_c   1.000
_cell.angle_alpha   90.00
_cell.angle_beta   90.00
_cell.angle_gamma   90.00
#
_symmetry.space_group_name_H-M   'P 1'
#
loop_
_entity.id
_entity.type
_entity.pdbx_description
1 polymer ?
#
loop_
_entity_poly.entity_id
_entity_poly.type
_entity_poly.pdbx_seq_one_letter_code
_entity_poly.pdbx_strand_id
1 'polypeptide(L)'
;MNAIPAKVAGVEELIMVVPTPNGVIVPLVLAAAHLSGVDSVYTVGGAQAIAALAHGTETVPKVDKIVGPGNIYVATAKRAVFGTSWH
;
A
#
# COMPACT_ATOMS: atom_id res chain seq x y z
N MET A 1 -7.48 -9.99 -1.95
CA MET A 1 -8.66 -9.75 -1.08
C MET A 1 -8.89 -8.28 -0.75
N ASN A 2 -7.87 -7.38 -0.74
CA ASN A 2 -8.08 -5.95 -0.43
C ASN A 2 -8.50 -5.10 -1.64
N ALA A 3 -7.90 -5.35 -2.81
CA ALA A 3 -8.07 -4.50 -3.99
C ALA A 3 -9.49 -4.56 -4.60
N ILE A 4 -10.05 -5.77 -4.75
CA ILE A 4 -11.37 -5.96 -5.34
C ILE A 4 -12.46 -5.19 -4.56
N PRO A 5 -12.58 -5.29 -3.22
CA PRO A 5 -13.54 -4.46 -2.48
C PRO A 5 -13.32 -2.95 -2.64
N ALA A 6 -12.07 -2.49 -2.70
CA ALA A 6 -11.77 -1.07 -2.91
C ALA A 6 -12.28 -0.58 -4.27
N LYS A 7 -12.06 -1.35 -5.34
CA LYS A 7 -12.59 -1.01 -6.67
C LYS A 7 -14.10 -1.10 -6.76
N VAL A 8 -14.73 -2.09 -6.14
CA VAL A 8 -16.19 -2.16 -6.03
C VAL A 8 -16.76 -0.95 -5.28
N ALA A 9 -16.05 -0.45 -4.27
CA ALA A 9 -16.44 0.75 -3.53
C ALA A 9 -16.18 2.08 -4.28
N GLY A 10 -15.62 2.04 -5.49
CA GLY A 10 -15.36 3.23 -6.30
C GLY A 10 -14.12 4.03 -5.86
N VAL A 11 -13.14 3.40 -5.21
CA VAL A 11 -11.87 4.07 -4.89
C VAL A 11 -11.16 4.48 -6.17
N GLU A 12 -11.00 5.79 -6.36
CA GLU A 12 -10.42 6.40 -7.55
C GLU A 12 -8.94 6.03 -7.71
N GLU A 13 -8.16 6.15 -6.64
CA GLU A 13 -6.73 5.81 -6.62
C GLU A 13 -6.42 4.69 -5.62
N LEU A 14 -6.02 3.53 -6.14
CA LEU A 14 -5.66 2.33 -5.39
C LEU A 14 -4.18 2.00 -5.58
N ILE A 15 -3.40 2.25 -4.52
CA ILE A 15 -1.95 2.04 -4.50
C ILE A 15 -1.59 0.76 -3.76
N MET A 16 -0.68 -0.04 -4.33
CA MET A 16 -0.09 -1.21 -3.69
C MET A 16 1.40 -0.99 -3.40
N VAL A 17 1.81 -1.31 -2.17
CA VAL A 17 3.22 -1.43 -1.80
C VAL A 17 3.56 -2.91 -1.59
N VAL A 18 4.64 -3.38 -2.18
CA VAL A 18 5.12 -4.75 -2.02
C VAL A 18 6.65 -4.77 -1.98
N PRO A 19 7.30 -5.22 -0.90
CA PRO A 19 8.75 -5.30 -0.89
C PRO A 19 9.23 -6.37 -1.88
N THR A 20 10.34 -6.08 -2.57
CA THR A 20 11.06 -7.03 -3.43
C THR A 20 12.47 -7.25 -2.88
N PRO A 21 12.63 -8.05 -1.80
CA PRO A 21 13.96 -8.32 -1.24
C PRO A 21 14.90 -8.87 -2.32
N ASN A 22 16.12 -8.34 -2.39
CA ASN A 22 17.11 -8.69 -3.42
C ASN A 22 16.62 -8.48 -4.86
N GLY A 23 15.62 -7.60 -5.07
CA GLY A 23 15.01 -7.36 -6.38
C GLY A 23 14.11 -8.49 -6.88
N VAL A 24 13.81 -9.49 -6.05
CA VAL A 24 12.97 -10.62 -6.46
C VAL A 24 11.50 -10.21 -6.47
N ILE A 25 10.90 -10.30 -7.65
CA ILE A 25 9.48 -10.04 -7.88
C ILE A 25 8.72 -11.36 -7.90
N VAL A 26 7.50 -11.36 -7.34
CA VAL A 26 6.56 -12.48 -7.46
C VAL A 26 5.56 -12.15 -8.58
N PRO A 27 5.67 -12.75 -9.79
CA PRO A 27 4.85 -12.35 -10.94
C PRO A 27 3.35 -12.50 -10.69
N LEU A 28 2.94 -13.52 -9.93
CA LEU A 28 1.54 -13.74 -9.56
C LEU A 28 0.94 -12.58 -8.75
N VAL A 29 1.75 -11.92 -7.91
CA VAL A 29 1.29 -10.75 -7.14
C VAL A 29 1.03 -9.58 -8.07
N LEU A 30 1.90 -9.34 -9.05
CA LEU A 30 1.71 -8.27 -10.04
C LEU A 30 0.53 -8.56 -10.99
N ALA A 31 0.37 -9.82 -11.42
CA ALA A 31 -0.78 -10.24 -12.21
C ALA A 31 -2.09 -10.03 -11.44
N ALA A 32 -2.14 -10.42 -10.17
CA ALA A 32 -3.30 -10.18 -9.32
C ALA A 32 -3.58 -8.69 -9.12
N ALA A 33 -2.54 -7.86 -8.96
CA ALA A 33 -2.68 -6.41 -8.84
C ALA A 33 -3.31 -5.82 -10.11
N HIS A 34 -2.80 -6.18 -11.29
CA HIS A 34 -3.34 -5.74 -12.57
C HIS A 34 -4.80 -6.17 -12.76
N LEU A 35 -5.12 -7.45 -12.53
CA LEU A 35 -6.48 -7.97 -12.68
C LEU A 35 -7.48 -7.38 -11.69
N SER A 36 -7.01 -6.93 -10.51
CA SER A 36 -7.87 -6.31 -9.50
C SER A 36 -7.97 -4.79 -9.61
N GLY A 37 -7.34 -4.21 -10.64
CA GLY A 37 -7.42 -2.78 -10.95
C GLY A 37 -6.51 -1.89 -10.10
N VAL A 38 -5.44 -2.40 -9.49
CA VAL A 38 -4.47 -1.52 -8.80
C VAL A 38 -3.88 -0.51 -9.78
N ASP A 39 -3.88 0.77 -9.43
CA ASP A 39 -3.46 1.87 -10.32
C ASP A 39 -1.94 2.10 -10.29
N SER A 40 -1.29 1.82 -9.15
CA SER A 40 0.16 1.98 -9.00
C SER A 40 0.76 0.97 -8.03
N VAL A 41 1.97 0.50 -8.34
CA VAL A 41 2.72 -0.47 -7.52
C VAL A 41 4.10 0.10 -7.19
N TYR A 42 4.46 0.12 -5.91
CA TYR A 42 5.78 0.54 -5.43
C TYR A 42 6.50 -0.62 -4.74
N THR A 43 7.76 -0.84 -5.09
CA THR A 43 8.58 -1.96 -4.58
C THR A 43 9.20 -1.67 -3.21
N VAL A 44 8.37 -1.25 -2.26
CA VAL A 44 8.76 -0.89 -0.88
C VAL A 44 7.89 -1.66 0.13
N GLY A 45 8.40 -1.89 1.34
CA GLY A 45 7.66 -2.54 2.43
C GLY A 45 8.09 -2.04 3.80
N GLY A 46 7.64 -2.68 4.87
CA GLY A 46 8.02 -2.31 6.23
C GLY A 46 7.40 -0.98 6.72
N ALA A 47 7.94 -0.44 7.81
CA ALA A 47 7.45 0.79 8.43
C ALA A 47 7.59 2.02 7.50
N GLN A 48 8.65 2.06 6.70
CA GLN A 48 8.92 3.13 5.74
C GLN A 48 7.87 3.20 4.63
N ALA A 49 7.32 2.06 4.18
CA ALA A 49 6.23 2.07 3.20
C ALA A 49 4.94 2.62 3.81
N ILE A 50 4.69 2.32 5.08
CA ILE A 50 3.54 2.88 5.82
C ILE A 50 3.70 4.39 6.00
N ALA A 51 4.89 4.87 6.35
CA ALA A 51 5.16 6.30 6.46
C ALA A 51 5.00 7.01 5.11
N ALA A 52 5.53 6.45 4.02
CA ALA A 52 5.40 7.00 2.67
C ALA A 52 3.93 7.11 2.24
N LEU A 53 3.12 6.08 2.50
CA LEU A 53 1.69 6.10 2.22
C LEU A 53 0.92 7.11 3.11
N ALA A 54 1.29 7.22 4.40
CA ALA A 54 0.57 8.08 5.34
C ALA A 54 0.88 9.57 5.18
N HIS A 55 2.10 9.90 4.74
CA HIS A 55 2.59 11.29 4.68
C HIS A 55 2.83 11.78 3.25
N GLY A 56 2.89 10.89 2.27
CA GLY A 56 3.34 11.20 0.92
C GLY A 56 4.85 11.40 0.84
N THR A 57 5.37 11.28 -0.38
CA THR A 57 6.73 11.60 -0.78
C THR A 57 6.68 12.21 -2.19
N GLU A 58 7.84 12.58 -2.75
CA GLU A 58 7.92 13.04 -4.15
C GLU A 58 7.47 11.97 -5.17
N THR A 59 7.49 10.68 -4.80
CA THR A 59 7.18 9.55 -5.71
C THR A 59 5.95 8.76 -5.28
N VAL A 60 5.76 8.54 -3.98
CA VAL A 60 4.61 7.81 -3.41
C VAL A 60 3.57 8.83 -2.93
N PRO A 61 2.37 8.88 -3.52
CA PRO A 61 1.32 9.78 -3.06
C PRO A 61 0.81 9.40 -1.67
N LYS A 62 0.32 10.40 -0.93
CA LYS A 62 -0.39 10.20 0.33
C LYS A 62 -1.72 9.52 0.07
N VAL A 63 -2.11 8.56 0.92
CA VAL A 63 -3.41 7.89 0.88
C VAL A 63 -4.21 8.14 2.16
N ASP A 64 -5.54 8.06 2.05
CA ASP A 64 -6.44 8.27 3.19
C ASP A 64 -6.55 7.05 4.11
N LYS A 65 -6.28 5.85 3.58
CA LYS A 65 -6.45 4.60 4.34
C LYS A 65 -5.46 3.52 3.91
N ILE A 66 -4.83 2.88 4.89
CA ILE A 66 -3.85 1.81 4.66
C ILE A 66 -4.36 0.46 5.20
N VAL A 67 -4.70 -0.46 4.31
CA VAL A 67 -5.16 -1.83 4.63
C VAL A 67 -4.06 -2.87 4.40
N GLY A 68 -4.33 -4.14 4.71
CA GLY A 68 -3.39 -5.25 4.53
C GLY A 68 -2.58 -5.63 5.78
N PRO A 69 -2.32 -6.92 6.00
CA PRO A 69 -1.50 -7.38 7.11
C PRO A 69 0.00 -7.13 6.84
N GLY A 70 0.80 -7.16 7.90
CA GLY A 70 2.25 -7.09 7.81
C GLY A 70 2.91 -7.55 9.10
N ASN A 71 4.23 -7.55 9.13
CA ASN A 71 5.00 -7.90 10.33
C ASN A 71 4.84 -6.84 11.44
N ILE A 72 5.52 -7.06 12.58
CA ILE A 72 5.44 -6.15 13.73
C ILE A 72 5.79 -4.69 13.40
N TYR A 73 6.74 -4.46 12.48
CA TYR A 73 7.12 -3.11 12.07
C TYR A 73 6.00 -2.42 11.31
N VAL A 74 5.31 -3.13 10.42
CA VAL A 74 4.13 -2.62 9.72
C VAL A 74 2.98 -2.34 10.69
N ALA A 75 2.71 -3.26 11.62
CA ALA A 75 1.64 -3.10 12.60
C ALA A 75 1.88 -1.89 13.51
N THR A 76 3.10 -1.75 14.04
CA THR A 76 3.49 -0.61 14.88
C THR A 76 3.44 0.70 14.11
N ALA A 77 3.92 0.73 12.85
CA ALA A 77 3.85 1.93 12.02
C ALA A 77 2.40 2.34 11.73
N LYS A 78 1.52 1.38 11.39
CA LYS A 78 0.08 1.66 11.19
C LYS A 78 -0.57 2.26 12.42
N ARG A 79 -0.18 1.80 13.62
CA ARG A 79 -0.66 2.39 14.88
C ARG A 79 -0.13 3.81 15.07
N ALA A 80 1.13 4.07 14.74
CA ALA A 80 1.75 5.39 14.90
C ALA A 80 1.13 6.45 13.97
N VAL A 81 0.71 6.06 12.76
CA VAL A 81 0.09 6.96 11.78
C VAL A 81 -1.45 6.94 11.83
N PHE A 82 -2.06 6.23 12.77
CA PHE A 82 -3.51 6.20 12.88
C PHE A 82 -4.05 7.59 13.24
N GLY A 83 -4.96 8.13 12.42
CA GLY A 83 -5.57 9.45 12.63
C GLY A 83 -4.88 10.61 11.91
N THR A 84 -3.78 10.38 11.18
CA THR A 84 -3.09 11.44 10.41
C THR A 84 -3.81 11.88 9.13
N SER A 85 -4.95 11.26 8.80
CA SER A 85 -5.75 11.50 7.59
C SER A 85 -6.81 12.60 7.72
N TRP A 86 -6.75 13.44 8.77
CA TRP A 86 -7.74 14.51 9.02
C TRP A 86 -7.09 15.88 9.01
N HIS A 87 -6.58 16.33 7.86
CA HIS A 87 -6.36 17.74 7.49
C HIS A 87 -6.27 17.84 5.97
#